data_AF-A0A847I1J6-F1
#
_entry.id   AF-A0A847I1J6-F1
#
_cell.length_a   1.000
_cell.length_b   1.000
_cell.length_c   1.000
_cell.angle_alpha   90.00
_cell.angle_beta   90.00
_cell.angle_gamma   90.00
#
_symmetry.space_group_name_H-M   'P 1'
#
loop_
_entity.id
_entity.type
_entity.pdbx_description
1 polymer ?
#
loop_
_entity_poly.entity_id
_entity_poly.type
_entity_poly.pdbx_seq_one_letter_code
_entity_poly.pdbx_strand_id
1 'polypeptide(L)'
;MADDSLSVEQPREPARPSEISRPAVSPLKIYKPGQGKHVRWGSAIGAGVIAVAGVRFFYEWLRLPLGDNLVLRTLIPVALLVALGWLIFWLVFQKHGTVDFMIATEGEMKKVNWSSRKEVLGATKVVIFTVLALGFLLFVVDTLFMLAFSGMGVLKIPLWKSWFGIAQ
;
A
#
# COMPACT_ATOMS: atom_id res chain seq x y z
N MET A 1 -7.87 -55.23 76.16
CA MET A 1 -7.82 -53.82 76.60
C MET A 1 -7.43 -53.04 75.37
N ALA A 2 -8.40 -52.33 74.82
CA ALA A 2 -8.29 -51.60 73.57
C ALA A 2 -7.39 -50.37 73.76
N ASP A 3 -6.56 -50.07 72.76
CA ASP A 3 -6.21 -48.68 72.49
C ASP A 3 -6.15 -48.49 70.97
N ASP A 4 -7.28 -48.02 70.47
CA ASP A 4 -7.51 -47.60 69.09
C ASP A 4 -7.03 -46.15 68.99
N SER A 5 -5.71 -45.96 68.87
CA SER A 5 -5.12 -44.63 68.77
C SER A 5 -5.19 -44.12 67.33
N LEU A 6 -6.36 -43.54 67.01
CA LEU A 6 -6.67 -42.60 65.94
C LEU A 6 -5.46 -42.02 65.19
N SER A 7 -5.20 -42.53 63.99
CA SER A 7 -4.37 -41.85 62.98
C SER A 7 -5.12 -40.63 62.46
N VAL A 8 -4.81 -39.45 63.02
CA VAL A 8 -5.29 -38.15 62.55
C VAL A 8 -4.75 -37.91 61.15
N GLU A 9 -5.60 -38.09 60.14
CA GLU A 9 -5.28 -37.79 58.75
C GLU A 9 -5.16 -36.27 58.58
N GLN A 10 -3.93 -35.78 58.35
CA GLN A 10 -3.68 -34.37 58.08
C GLN A 10 -4.50 -33.91 56.86
N PRO A 11 -5.27 -32.82 56.96
CA PRO A 11 -5.97 -32.26 55.81
C PRO A 11 -4.96 -31.89 54.72
N ARG A 12 -5.11 -32.45 53.51
CA ARG A 12 -4.27 -32.09 52.35
C ARG A 12 -4.50 -30.62 52.03
N GLU A 13 -3.49 -29.80 52.29
CA GLU A 13 -3.47 -28.40 51.87
C GLU A 13 -3.61 -28.35 50.33
N PRO A 14 -4.58 -27.60 49.78
CA PRO A 14 -4.72 -27.54 48.33
C PRO A 14 -3.47 -26.93 47.73
N ALA A 15 -2.96 -27.55 46.66
CA ALA A 15 -1.78 -27.07 45.95
C ALA A 15 -1.93 -25.59 45.61
N ARG A 16 -0.97 -24.78 46.06
CA ARG A 16 -0.92 -23.34 45.82
C ARG A 16 -1.11 -23.11 44.30
N PRO A 17 -2.07 -22.27 43.85
CA PRO A 17 -2.26 -22.00 42.43
C PRO A 17 -0.91 -21.62 41.82
N SER A 18 -0.49 -22.35 40.79
CA SER A 18 0.77 -22.09 40.10
C SER A 18 0.82 -20.61 39.74
N GLU A 19 1.83 -19.90 40.25
CA GLU A 19 2.03 -18.49 39.98
C GLU A 19 2.10 -18.30 38.47
N ILE A 20 1.04 -17.72 37.88
CA ILE A 20 0.94 -17.52 36.44
C ILE A 20 2.08 -16.58 36.07
N SER A 21 3.18 -17.13 35.57
CA SER A 21 4.32 -16.38 35.09
C SER A 21 3.82 -15.42 34.02
N ARG A 22 3.69 -14.13 34.38
CA ARG A 22 3.22 -13.11 33.44
C ARG A 22 4.26 -13.03 32.33
N PRO A 23 3.90 -13.31 31.07
CA PRO A 23 4.88 -13.30 30.00
C PRO A 23 5.50 -11.91 29.92
N ALA A 24 6.84 -11.84 29.91
CA ALA A 24 7.59 -10.60 29.79
C ALA A 24 7.06 -9.77 28.62
N VAL A 25 6.79 -8.48 28.87
CA VAL A 25 6.31 -7.54 27.85
C VAL A 25 7.50 -7.14 26.99
N SER A 26 7.78 -7.90 25.94
CA SER A 26 8.81 -7.55 24.97
C SER A 26 8.31 -6.39 24.09
N PRO A 27 9.03 -5.25 23.99
CA PRO A 27 8.60 -4.09 23.19
C PRO A 27 8.58 -4.37 21.68
N LEU A 28 9.14 -5.50 21.24
CA LEU A 28 9.15 -5.97 19.86
C LEU A 28 8.19 -7.16 19.63
N LYS A 29 7.24 -7.41 20.54
CA LYS A 29 6.28 -8.50 20.39
C LYS A 29 5.34 -8.21 19.22
N ILE A 30 5.38 -9.06 18.21
CA ILE A 30 4.49 -9.00 17.05
C ILE A 30 3.10 -9.49 17.46
N TYR A 31 2.06 -8.70 17.19
CA TYR A 31 0.68 -9.09 17.46
C TYR A 31 0.20 -10.09 16.41
N LYS A 32 -0.34 -11.24 16.87
CA LYS A 32 -0.82 -12.37 16.04
C LYS A 32 0.17 -12.75 14.92
N PRO A 33 1.35 -13.32 15.27
CA PRO A 33 2.33 -13.71 14.28
C PRO A 33 1.77 -14.86 13.42
N GLY A 34 1.68 -14.64 12.11
CA GLY A 34 1.24 -15.65 11.13
C GLY A 34 -0.03 -15.30 10.34
N GLN A 35 -0.83 -14.34 10.77
CA GLN A 35 -2.04 -13.90 10.06
C GLN A 35 -1.83 -12.54 9.39
N GLY A 36 -2.43 -12.33 8.21
CA GLY A 36 -2.33 -11.05 7.50
C GLY A 36 -0.97 -10.83 6.82
N LYS A 37 -0.17 -11.88 6.59
CA LYS A 37 1.25 -11.76 6.20
C LYS A 37 1.41 -10.98 4.90
N HIS A 38 0.59 -11.26 3.88
CA HIS A 38 0.71 -10.63 2.57
C HIS A 38 0.36 -9.15 2.64
N VAL A 39 -0.73 -8.81 3.32
CA VAL A 39 -1.17 -7.42 3.48
C VAL A 39 -0.16 -6.63 4.33
N ARG A 40 0.35 -7.22 5.42
CA ARG A 40 1.36 -6.57 6.29
C ARG A 40 2.65 -6.24 5.53
N TRP A 41 3.24 -7.22 4.85
CA TRP A 41 4.46 -6.97 4.08
C TRP A 41 4.21 -6.05 2.89
N GLY A 42 3.07 -6.18 2.20
CA GLY A 42 2.70 -5.28 1.10
C GLY A 42 2.58 -3.82 1.55
N SER A 43 1.86 -3.56 2.65
CA SER A 43 1.73 -2.21 3.20
C SER A 43 3.04 -1.68 3.77
N ALA A 44 3.85 -2.51 4.43
CA ALA A 44 5.15 -2.10 4.96
C ALA A 44 6.13 -1.72 3.85
N ILE A 45 6.18 -2.52 2.77
CA ILE A 45 7.03 -2.22 1.60
C ILE A 45 6.53 -0.96 0.90
N GLY A 46 5.22 -0.86 0.62
CA GLY A 46 4.64 0.31 -0.04
C GLY A 46 4.86 1.60 0.76
N ALA A 47 4.59 1.57 2.07
CA ALA A 47 4.86 2.70 2.95
C ALA A 47 6.36 3.00 3.05
N GLY A 48 7.22 1.98 3.04
CA GLY A 48 8.68 2.12 3.03
C GLY A 48 9.20 2.82 1.77
N VAL A 49 8.69 2.45 0.59
CA VAL A 49 9.04 3.11 -0.68
C VAL A 49 8.61 4.58 -0.66
N ILE A 50 7.39 4.86 -0.19
CA ILE A 50 6.89 6.24 -0.04
C ILE A 50 7.75 7.02 0.96
N ALA A 51 8.11 6.41 2.09
CA ALA A 51 8.97 7.04 3.10
C ALA A 51 10.36 7.37 2.54
N VAL A 52 10.99 6.45 1.81
CA VAL A 52 12.30 6.69 1.16
C VAL A 52 12.20 7.81 0.11
N ALA A 53 11.17 7.78 -0.74
CA ALA A 53 10.94 8.83 -1.73
C ALA A 53 10.70 10.20 -1.06
N GLY A 54 9.90 10.23 0.01
CA GLY A 54 9.62 11.43 0.79
C GLY A 54 10.86 11.98 1.49
N VAL A 55 11.69 11.13 2.10
CA VAL A 55 12.95 11.52 2.73
C VAL A 55 13.94 12.06 1.69
N ARG A 56 14.02 11.45 0.50
CA ARG A 56 14.84 11.96 -0.60
C ARG A 56 14.37 13.34 -1.05
N PHE A 57 13.06 13.52 -1.25
CA PHE A 57 12.50 14.82 -1.59
C PHE A 57 12.80 15.87 -0.51
N PHE A 58 12.67 15.49 0.76
CA PHE A 58 12.99 16.36 1.88
C PHE A 58 14.48 16.72 1.93
N TYR A 59 15.39 15.77 1.69
CA TYR A 59 16.83 16.02 1.59
C TYR A 59 17.19 17.08 0.54
N GLU A 60 16.53 17.04 -0.63
CA GLU A 60 16.71 18.07 -1.66
C GLU A 60 16.12 19.41 -1.24
N TRP A 61 14.99 19.42 -0.54
CA TRP A 61 14.39 20.65 -0.01
C TRP A 61 15.29 21.32 1.03
N LEU A 62 15.95 20.56 1.92
CA LEU A 62 16.90 21.08 2.91
C LEU A 62 18.19 21.64 2.30
N ARG A 63 18.49 21.35 1.03
CA ARG A 63 19.65 21.93 0.32
C ARG A 63 19.57 23.45 0.24
N LEU A 64 18.36 24.01 0.14
CA LEU A 64 18.13 25.45 -0.01
C LEU A 64 18.44 26.25 1.28
N PRO A 65 17.91 25.87 2.46
CA PRO A 65 18.14 26.65 3.69
C PRO A 65 19.45 26.33 4.44
N LEU A 66 19.98 25.11 4.37
CA LEU A 66 21.13 24.69 5.21
C LEU A 66 22.51 24.82 4.54
N GLY A 67 22.55 25.12 3.24
CA GLY A 67 23.79 25.23 2.47
C GLY A 67 24.63 23.95 2.51
N ASP A 68 25.96 24.10 2.63
CA ASP A 68 26.93 23.00 2.56
C ASP A 68 27.18 22.28 3.90
N ASN A 69 26.36 22.52 4.93
CA ASN A 69 26.47 21.83 6.21
C ASN A 69 26.08 20.34 6.08
N LEU A 70 27.03 19.52 5.63
CA LEU A 70 26.83 18.11 5.28
C LEU A 70 26.27 17.29 6.45
N VAL A 71 26.68 17.62 7.69
CA VAL A 71 26.24 16.93 8.90
C VAL A 71 24.73 17.12 9.11
N LEU A 72 24.25 18.37 9.15
CA LEU A 72 22.81 18.65 9.36
C LEU A 72 21.97 18.14 8.18
N ARG A 73 22.48 18.30 6.95
CA ARG A 73 21.80 17.88 5.73
C ARG A 73 21.62 16.37 5.63
N THR A 74 22.51 15.56 6.22
CA THR A 74 22.41 14.10 6.20
C THR A 74 21.78 13.53 7.47
N LEU A 75 22.09 14.08 8.64
CA LEU A 75 21.58 13.59 9.92
C LEU A 75 20.06 13.74 10.03
N ILE A 76 19.50 14.89 9.60
CA ILE A 76 18.06 15.16 9.69
C ILE A 76 17.25 14.16 8.84
N PRO A 77 17.56 13.93 7.56
CA PRO A 77 16.79 13.00 6.73
C PRO A 77 16.99 11.53 7.16
N VAL A 78 18.17 11.15 7.64
CA VAL A 78 18.40 9.79 8.19
C VAL A 78 17.57 9.58 9.46
N ALA A 79 17.56 10.54 10.38
CA ALA A 79 16.73 10.46 11.58
C ALA A 79 15.25 10.37 11.23
N LEU A 80 14.79 11.16 10.24
CA LEU A 80 13.42 11.08 9.73
C LEU A 80 13.10 9.70 9.14
N LEU A 81 14.03 9.10 8.38
CA LEU A 81 13.86 7.76 7.81
C LEU A 81 13.72 6.69 8.89
N VAL A 82 14.54 6.75 9.93
CA VAL A 82 14.46 5.82 11.08
C VAL A 82 13.14 6.00 11.83
N ALA A 83 12.72 7.26 12.07
CA ALA A 83 11.46 7.56 12.73
C ALA A 83 10.25 7.05 11.92
N LEU A 84 10.25 7.25 10.60
CA LEU A 84 9.22 6.73 9.70
C LEU A 84 9.24 5.20 9.64
N GLY A 85 10.42 4.58 9.57
CA GLY A 85 10.57 3.12 9.60
C GLY A 85 10.02 2.52 10.89
N TRP A 86 10.31 3.14 12.03
CA TRP A 86 9.74 2.76 13.32
C TRP A 86 8.22 2.94 13.36
N LEU A 87 7.70 4.06 12.86
CA LEU A 87 6.27 4.32 12.79
C LEU A 87 5.55 3.27 11.94
N ILE A 88 6.10 2.92 10.77
CA ILE A 88 5.57 1.86 9.91
C ILE A 88 5.58 0.53 10.66
N PHE A 89 6.69 0.19 11.32
CA PHE A 89 6.79 -1.05 12.09
C PHE A 89 5.74 -1.12 13.21
N TRP A 90 5.59 -0.04 13.98
CA TRP A 90 4.61 0.05 15.05
C TRP A 90 3.17 -0.08 14.53
N LEU A 91 2.82 0.64 13.45
CA LEU A 91 1.49 0.58 12.84
C LEU A 91 1.15 -0.79 12.27
N VAL A 92 2.09 -1.42 11.56
CA VAL A 92 1.84 -2.66 10.80
C VAL A 92 1.98 -3.92 11.66
N PHE A 93 2.83 -3.92 12.69
CA PHE A 93 3.15 -5.13 13.45
C PHE A 93 2.72 -5.11 14.92
N GLN A 94 2.52 -3.94 15.54
CA GLN A 94 2.23 -3.84 16.96
C GLN A 94 0.83 -3.30 17.26
N LYS A 95 0.36 -2.29 16.54
CA LYS A 95 -0.92 -1.64 16.82
C LYS A 95 -2.10 -2.58 16.55
N HIS A 96 -2.72 -3.08 17.62
CA HIS A 96 -3.76 -4.12 17.56
C HIS A 96 -4.89 -3.80 16.57
N GLY A 97 -5.46 -2.59 16.61
CA GLY A 97 -6.57 -2.21 15.72
C GLY A 97 -6.19 -2.18 14.23
N THR A 98 -4.98 -1.73 13.90
CA THR A 98 -4.50 -1.72 12.52
C THR A 98 -4.19 -3.14 12.06
N VAL A 99 -3.57 -3.96 12.92
CA VAL A 99 -3.28 -5.36 12.62
C VAL A 99 -4.54 -6.18 12.40
N ASP A 100 -5.56 -6.04 13.26
CA ASP A 100 -6.83 -6.74 13.11
C ASP A 100 -7.57 -6.31 11.84
N PHE A 101 -7.54 -5.02 11.51
CA PHE A 101 -8.06 -4.53 10.22
C PHE A 101 -7.35 -5.20 9.04
N MET A 102 -6.01 -5.24 9.03
CA MET A 102 -5.26 -5.84 7.92
C MET A 102 -5.54 -7.35 7.78
N ILE A 103 -5.71 -8.06 8.89
CA ILE A 103 -6.11 -9.47 8.88
C ILE A 103 -7.52 -9.62 8.31
N ALA A 104 -8.47 -8.78 8.74
CA ALA A 104 -9.83 -8.79 8.22
C ALA A 104 -9.88 -8.47 6.73
N THR A 105 -9.13 -7.46 6.28
CA THR A 105 -8.99 -7.12 4.86
C THR A 105 -8.45 -8.30 4.06
N GLU A 106 -7.41 -9.00 4.52
CA GLU A 106 -6.91 -10.20 3.84
C GLU A 106 -7.99 -11.29 3.77
N GLY A 107 -8.76 -11.48 4.85
CA GLY A 107 -9.88 -12.41 4.92
C GLY A 107 -10.99 -12.08 3.91
N GLU A 108 -11.39 -10.82 3.81
CA GLU A 108 -12.40 -10.37 2.86
C GLU A 108 -11.90 -10.46 1.40
N MET A 109 -10.63 -10.11 1.16
CA MET A 109 -10.02 -10.22 -0.17
C MET A 109 -9.93 -11.67 -0.68
N LYS A 110 -9.80 -12.65 0.21
CA LYS A 110 -9.83 -14.08 -0.17
C LYS A 110 -11.22 -14.58 -0.59
N LYS A 111 -12.28 -13.87 -0.23
CA LYS A 111 -13.65 -14.20 -0.66
C LYS A 111 -13.96 -13.66 -2.06
N VAL A 112 -13.18 -12.69 -2.54
CA VAL A 112 -13.38 -12.10 -3.86
C VAL A 112 -12.93 -13.10 -4.92
N ASN A 113 -13.88 -13.55 -5.75
CA ASN A 113 -13.57 -14.32 -6.93
C ASN A 113 -12.99 -13.39 -8.01
N TRP A 114 -11.70 -13.53 -8.29
CA TRP A 114 -11.04 -12.75 -9.35
C TRP A 114 -11.44 -13.27 -10.73
N SER A 115 -11.71 -12.35 -11.66
CA SER A 115 -12.06 -12.68 -13.04
C SER A 115 -10.97 -13.55 -13.68
N SER A 116 -11.40 -14.54 -14.46
CA SER A 116 -10.48 -15.39 -15.19
C SER A 116 -9.75 -14.59 -16.27
N ARG A 117 -8.55 -15.04 -16.68
CA ARG A 117 -7.78 -14.35 -17.75
C ARG A 117 -8.58 -14.17 -19.04
N LYS A 118 -9.50 -15.09 -19.35
CA LYS A 118 -10.37 -15.03 -20.53
C LYS A 118 -11.39 -13.89 -20.43
N GLU A 119 -11.99 -13.71 -19.26
CA GLU A 119 -12.93 -12.61 -19.00
C GLU A 119 -12.25 -11.26 -19.07
N VAL A 120 -11.07 -11.13 -18.46
CA VAL A 120 -10.27 -9.90 -18.49
C VAL A 120 -9.91 -9.53 -19.94
N LEU A 121 -9.41 -10.49 -20.72
CA LEU A 121 -9.08 -10.26 -22.14
C LEU A 121 -10.33 -9.91 -22.97
N GLY A 122 -11.46 -10.56 -22.70
CA GLY A 122 -12.74 -10.24 -23.33
C GLY A 122 -13.15 -8.79 -23.06
N ALA A 123 -13.12 -8.37 -21.79
CA ALA A 123 -13.45 -7.01 -21.39
C ALA A 123 -12.51 -5.96 -22.00
N THR A 124 -11.19 -6.19 -21.94
CA THR A 124 -10.20 -5.26 -22.51
C THR A 124 -10.33 -5.15 -24.03
N LYS A 125 -10.65 -6.24 -24.75
CA LYS A 125 -10.85 -6.19 -26.21
C LYS A 125 -12.00 -5.26 -26.59
N VAL A 126 -13.11 -5.30 -25.85
CA VAL A 126 -14.25 -4.41 -26.09
C VAL A 126 -13.85 -2.96 -25.87
N VAL A 127 -13.15 -2.66 -24.77
CA VAL A 127 -12.70 -1.29 -24.45
C VAL A 127 -11.74 -0.75 -25.51
N ILE A 128 -10.78 -1.56 -25.96
CA ILE A 128 -9.85 -1.15 -27.04
C ILE A 128 -10.63 -0.83 -28.31
N PHE A 129 -11.58 -1.68 -28.68
CA PHE A 129 -12.39 -1.46 -29.86
C PHE A 129 -13.25 -0.19 -29.75
N THR A 130 -13.90 0.07 -28.62
CA THR A 130 -14.72 1.27 -28.44
C THR A 130 -13.89 2.54 -28.45
N VAL A 131 -12.71 2.53 -27.83
CA VAL A 131 -11.79 3.68 -27.84
C VAL A 131 -11.26 3.95 -29.25
N LEU A 132 -10.89 2.92 -30.02
CA LEU A 132 -10.46 3.08 -31.41
C LEU A 132 -11.59 3.55 -32.31
N ALA A 133 -12.80 3.01 -32.17
CA ALA A 133 -13.96 3.44 -32.94
C ALA A 133 -14.33 4.90 -32.63
N LEU A 134 -14.29 5.31 -31.36
CA LEU A 134 -14.51 6.70 -30.94
C LEU A 134 -13.41 7.63 -31.50
N GLY A 135 -12.14 7.22 -31.39
CA GLY A 135 -11.02 7.98 -31.95
C GLY A 135 -11.13 8.15 -33.47
N PHE A 136 -11.53 7.10 -34.18
CA PHE A 136 -11.78 7.16 -35.63
C PHE A 136 -12.97 8.05 -35.97
N LEU A 137 -14.08 7.97 -35.22
CA LEU A 137 -15.23 8.84 -35.41
C LEU A 137 -14.86 10.32 -35.21
N LEU A 138 -14.13 10.63 -34.13
CA LEU A 138 -13.64 11.99 -33.87
C LEU A 138 -12.74 12.46 -35.00
N PHE A 139 -11.80 11.62 -35.45
CA PHE A 139 -10.96 11.93 -36.61
C PHE A 139 -11.80 12.28 -37.86
N VAL A 140 -12.82 11.49 -38.18
CA VAL A 140 -13.70 11.77 -39.34
C VAL A 140 -14.45 13.09 -39.16
N VAL A 141 -15.06 13.30 -38.00
CA VAL A 141 -15.84 14.52 -37.70
C VAL A 141 -14.94 15.75 -37.74
N ASP A 142 -13.77 15.71 -37.11
CA ASP A 142 -12.78 16.79 -37.11
C ASP A 142 -12.33 17.10 -38.54
N THR A 143 -12.11 16.07 -39.37
CA THR A 143 -11.72 16.24 -40.78
C THR A 143 -12.83 16.89 -41.60
N LEU A 144 -14.08 16.48 -41.40
CA LEU A 144 -15.23 17.10 -42.05
C LEU A 144 -15.38 18.56 -41.64
N PHE A 145 -15.22 18.89 -40.36
CA PHE A 145 -15.24 20.28 -39.89
C PHE A 145 -14.10 21.10 -40.48
N MET A 146 -12.88 20.58 -40.53
CA MET A 146 -11.75 21.25 -41.17
C MET A 146 -12.01 21.53 -42.66
N LEU A 147 -12.58 20.57 -43.38
CA LEU A 147 -12.94 20.73 -44.79
C LEU A 147 -14.04 21.79 -44.97
N ALA A 148 -15.09 21.74 -44.14
CA ALA A 148 -16.19 22.70 -44.18
C ALA A 148 -15.73 24.14 -43.88
N PHE A 149 -14.92 24.32 -42.82
CA PHE A 149 -14.36 25.63 -42.47
C PHE A 149 -13.35 26.15 -43.48
N SER A 150 -12.61 25.27 -44.14
CA SER A 150 -11.71 25.66 -45.24
C SER A 150 -12.50 26.08 -46.48
N GLY A 151 -13.58 25.36 -46.83
CA GLY A 151 -14.49 25.73 -47.92
C GLY A 151 -15.18 27.08 -47.71
N MET A 152 -15.50 27.42 -46.46
CA MET A 152 -16.04 28.75 -46.10
C MET A 152 -14.98 29.86 -46.04
N GLY A 153 -13.71 29.57 -46.32
CA GLY A 153 -12.63 30.56 -46.37
C GLY A 153 -12.13 31.07 -45.01
N VAL A 154 -12.64 30.50 -43.91
CA VAL A 154 -12.19 30.79 -42.53
C VAL A 154 -10.81 30.14 -42.28
N LEU A 155 -10.60 28.93 -42.82
CA LEU A 155 -9.37 28.16 -42.62
C LEU A 155 -8.55 28.04 -43.92
N LYS A 156 -7.38 28.70 -43.98
CA LYS A 156 -6.40 28.54 -45.08
C LYS A 156 -5.34 27.52 -44.71
N ILE A 157 -5.72 26.25 -44.55
CA ILE A 157 -4.76 25.16 -44.34
C ILE A 157 -4.81 24.15 -45.49
N PRO A 158 -3.66 23.78 -46.08
CA PRO A 158 -3.59 22.69 -47.04
C PRO A 158 -3.80 21.36 -46.29
N LEU A 159 -5.06 20.86 -46.29
CA LEU A 159 -5.50 19.65 -45.58
C LEU A 159 -4.58 18.44 -45.82
N TRP A 160 -4.06 18.29 -47.04
CA TRP A 160 -3.15 17.22 -47.42
C TRP A 160 -1.74 17.35 -46.80
N LYS A 161 -1.25 18.57 -46.58
CA LYS A 161 0.07 18.82 -45.96
C LYS A 161 0.01 18.68 -44.44
N SER A 162 -1.09 19.07 -43.80
CA SER A 162 -1.25 18.96 -42.34
C SER A 162 -1.39 17.52 -41.87
N TRP A 163 -2.03 16.66 -42.67
CA TRP A 163 -2.24 15.24 -42.37
C TRP A 163 -0.98 14.38 -42.47
N PHE A 164 -0.10 14.68 -43.43
CA PHE A 164 1.11 13.90 -43.70
C PHE A 164 2.40 14.54 -43.17
N GLY A 165 2.30 15.62 -42.38
CA GLY A 165 3.46 16.25 -41.75
C GLY A 165 4.53 16.70 -42.74
N ILE A 166 4.17 16.94 -44.01
CA ILE A 166 5.08 17.47 -45.03
C ILE A 166 5.14 18.98 -44.82
N ALA A 167 5.75 19.37 -43.70
CA ALA A 167 6.26 20.71 -43.53
C ALA A 167 7.45 20.90 -44.49
N GLN A 168 7.47 22.04 -45.19
CA GLN A 168 8.73 22.59 -45.69
C GLN A 168 9.42 23.30 -44.54
#